data_AF-A0A026WUS4-F1
#
_entry.id   AF-A0A026WUS4-F1
#
_cell.length_a   1.000
_cell.length_b   1.000
_cell.length_c   1.000
_cell.angle_alpha   90.00
_cell.angle_beta   90.00
_cell.angle_gamma   90.00
#
_symmetry.space_group_name_H-M   'P 1'
#
loop_
_entity.id
_entity.type
_entity.pdbx_description
1 polymer ?
#
loop_
_entity_poly.entity_id
_entity_poly.type
_entity_poly.pdbx_seq_one_letter_code
_entity_poly.pdbx_strand_id
1 'polypeptide(L)'
;MLVVFGECFGNYREAARLYRNRYPNRRHPNNTVIRRLKIRAEQGQLTRRHGKRDYNFDVRVLAVLAAVHIDPHISTRQIARQTGIPQRTIVRIFRKVLFCQWARQMIAHDADFFKYVLFSDESTIQNVTGHSFLELLRDHLPTLLEEVDLETR
;
A
#
# COMPACT_ATOMS: atom_id res chain seq x y z
N MET A 1 15.98 -5.37 18.64
CA MET A 1 15.45 -6.14 19.80
C MET A 1 15.77 -7.61 19.67
N LEU A 2 15.37 -8.28 18.57
CA LEU A 2 15.69 -9.70 18.35
C LEU A 2 17.19 -9.97 18.13
N VAL A 3 17.91 -9.05 17.48
CA VAL A 3 19.38 -9.10 17.36
C VAL A 3 20.05 -9.06 18.74
N VAL A 4 19.70 -8.07 19.58
CA VAL A 4 20.17 -7.95 20.98
C VAL A 4 19.80 -9.17 21.82
N PHE A 5 18.66 -9.81 21.54
CA PHE A 5 18.29 -11.08 22.18
C PHE A 5 19.21 -12.24 21.81
N GLY A 6 19.65 -12.31 20.54
CA GLY A 6 20.67 -13.27 20.10
C GLY A 6 22.03 -13.02 20.76
N GLU A 7 22.44 -11.75 20.88
CA GLU A 7 23.67 -11.36 21.59
C GLU A 7 23.64 -11.75 23.09
N CYS A 8 22.46 -11.79 23.70
CA CYS A 8 22.27 -12.21 25.08
C CYS A 8 21.99 -13.72 25.22
N PHE A 9 22.34 -14.54 24.23
CA PHE A 9 22.19 -16.00 24.25
C PHE A 9 20.79 -16.49 24.64
N GLY A 10 19.75 -15.76 24.22
CA GLY A 10 18.37 -16.14 24.51
C GLY A 10 17.84 -15.68 25.87
N ASN A 11 18.58 -14.86 26.61
CA ASN A 11 18.11 -14.29 27.88
C ASN A 11 17.34 -12.98 27.67
N TYR A 12 16.01 -13.04 27.83
CA TYR A 12 15.12 -11.88 27.61
C TYR A 12 15.34 -10.72 28.58
N ARG A 13 15.77 -10.98 29.83
CA ARG A 13 16.01 -9.94 30.84
C ARG A 13 17.28 -9.17 30.51
N GLU A 14 18.34 -9.90 30.18
CA GLU A 14 19.60 -9.32 29.74
C GLU A 14 19.43 -8.58 28.42
N ALA A 15 18.66 -9.11 27.48
CA ALA A 15 18.36 -8.44 26.23
C ALA A 15 17.65 -7.09 26.45
N ALA A 16 16.72 -7.00 27.41
CA ALA A 16 16.05 -5.75 27.75
C ALA A 16 17.01 -4.74 28.40
N ARG A 17 17.90 -5.20 29.27
CA ARG A 17 18.93 -4.37 29.93
C ARG A 17 19.93 -3.84 28.90
N LEU A 18 20.48 -4.71 28.06
CA LEU A 18 21.42 -4.35 27.01
C LEU A 18 20.80 -3.40 25.98
N TYR A 19 19.53 -3.62 25.60
CA TYR A 19 18.81 -2.74 24.69
C TYR A 19 18.64 -1.33 25.27
N ARG A 20 18.36 -1.22 26.57
CA ARG A 20 18.26 0.07 27.27
C ARG A 20 19.59 0.82 27.24
N ASN A 21 20.68 0.14 27.59
CA ASN A 21 22.01 0.73 27.67
C ASN A 21 22.52 1.18 26.29
N ARG A 22 22.25 0.41 25.24
CA ARG A 22 22.69 0.72 23.87
C ARG A 22 21.88 1.85 23.22
N TYR A 23 20.61 2.03 23.61
CA TYR A 23 19.71 3.00 22.99
C TYR A 23 18.96 3.86 24.03
N PRO A 24 19.67 4.72 24.79
CA PRO A 24 19.10 5.44 25.94
C PRO A 24 17.94 6.39 25.57
N ASN A 25 17.94 6.97 24.36
CA ASN A 25 16.93 7.93 23.90
C ASN A 25 15.76 7.30 23.14
N ARG A 26 15.51 5.99 23.30
CA ARG A 26 14.44 5.27 22.60
C ARG A 26 13.46 4.64 23.59
N ARG A 27 12.25 4.32 23.11
CA ARG A 27 11.29 3.54 23.92
C ARG A 27 11.86 2.14 24.18
N HIS A 28 12.01 1.80 25.45
CA HIS A 28 12.60 0.52 25.84
C HIS A 28 11.54 -0.59 25.97
N PRO A 29 11.68 -1.70 25.22
CA PRO A 29 10.84 -2.88 25.38
C PRO A 29 11.19 -3.58 26.70
N ASN A 30 10.20 -4.14 27.38
CA ASN A 30 10.46 -5.06 28.48
C ASN A 30 10.74 -6.48 27.94
N ASN A 31 11.20 -7.38 28.82
CA ASN A 31 11.50 -8.77 28.47
C ASN A 31 10.29 -9.50 27.84
N THR A 32 9.06 -9.18 28.26
CA THR A 32 7.82 -9.77 27.77
C THR A 32 7.55 -9.38 26.31
N VAL A 33 7.80 -8.11 25.96
CA VAL A 33 7.69 -7.61 24.58
C VAL A 33 8.70 -8.31 23.68
N ILE A 34 9.95 -8.44 24.12
CA ILE A 34 11.00 -9.16 23.37
C ILE A 34 10.59 -10.63 23.16
N ARG A 35 10.07 -11.30 24.21
CA ARG A 35 9.56 -12.69 24.12
C ARG A 35 8.42 -12.83 23.13
N ARG A 36 7.41 -11.95 23.17
CA ARG A 36 6.28 -11.97 22.23
C ARG A 36 6.74 -11.76 20.79
N LEU A 37 7.70 -10.85 20.58
CA LEU A 37 8.27 -10.63 19.25
C LEU A 37 9.04 -11.84 18.73
N LYS A 38 9.77 -12.54 19.61
CA LYS A 38 10.49 -13.78 19.26
C LYS A 38 9.52 -14.87 18.82
N ILE A 39 8.47 -15.13 19.62
CA ILE A 39 7.44 -16.12 19.28
C ILE A 39 6.75 -15.78 17.96
N ARG A 40 6.39 -14.51 17.76
CA ARG A 40 5.80 -14.05 16.49
C ARG A 40 6.75 -14.20 15.31
N ALA A 41 8.05 -13.99 15.51
CA ALA A 41 9.05 -14.20 14.46
C ALA A 41 9.12 -15.67 14.03
N GLU A 42 9.18 -16.59 14.99
CA GLU A 42 9.20 -18.03 14.73
C GLU A 42 7.95 -18.51 14.01
N GLN A 43 6.80 -17.89 14.31
CA GLN A 43 5.53 -18.21 13.67
C GLN A 43 5.30 -17.47 12.34
N GLY A 44 6.27 -16.66 11.87
CA GLY A 44 6.12 -15.85 10.66
C GLY A 44 5.08 -14.72 10.76
N GLN A 45 4.70 -14.33 11.98
CA GLN A 45 3.65 -13.35 12.28
C GLN A 45 4.19 -11.96 12.66
N LEU A 46 5.32 -11.53 12.07
CA LEU A 46 5.88 -10.19 12.31
C LEU A 46 5.09 -9.08 11.60
N THR A 47 4.38 -9.43 10.53
CA THR A 47 3.50 -8.49 9.82
C THR A 47 2.25 -8.23 10.65
N ARG A 48 1.87 -6.95 10.78
CA ARG A 48 0.55 -6.59 11.28
C ARG A 48 -0.44 -6.97 10.19
N ARG A 49 -1.32 -7.94 10.46
CA ARG A 49 -2.53 -8.14 9.67
C ARG A 49 -3.49 -6.99 9.95
N HIS A 50 -3.21 -5.82 9.40
CA HIS A 50 -4.27 -4.85 9.20
C HIS A 50 -5.20 -5.52 8.18
N GLY A 51 -6.48 -5.70 8.50
CA GLY A 51 -7.45 -6.17 7.54
C GLY A 51 -7.37 -5.28 6.30
N LYS A 52 -6.68 -5.75 5.27
CA LYS A 52 -6.63 -5.07 3.98
C LYS A 52 -8.08 -5.17 3.52
N ARG A 53 -8.80 -4.04 3.46
CA ARG A 53 -10.05 -4.03 2.70
C ARG A 53 -9.67 -4.51 1.32
N ASP A 54 -10.24 -5.62 0.90
CA ASP A 54 -9.97 -6.15 -0.41
C ASP A 54 -10.59 -5.18 -1.41
N TYR A 55 -9.73 -4.38 -2.04
CA TYR A 55 -10.13 -3.38 -3.03
C TYR A 55 -10.13 -3.97 -4.43
N ASN A 56 -9.71 -5.23 -4.61
CA ASN A 56 -9.58 -5.84 -5.94
C ASN A 56 -10.94 -5.96 -6.63
N PHE A 57 -12.02 -6.05 -5.85
CA PHE A 57 -13.41 -6.09 -6.34
C PHE A 57 -14.31 -5.09 -5.60
N ASP A 58 -13.77 -3.95 -5.16
CA ASP A 58 -14.65 -2.91 -4.61
C ASP A 58 -15.50 -2.39 -5.79
N VAL A 59 -16.80 -2.71 -5.78
CA VAL A 59 -17.80 -2.27 -6.77
C VAL A 59 -17.70 -0.77 -7.05
N ARG A 60 -17.23 0.00 -6.06
CA ARG A 60 -16.97 1.44 -6.19
C ARG A 60 -15.85 1.75 -7.17
N VAL A 61 -14.78 0.96 -7.20
CA VAL A 61 -13.69 1.10 -8.17
C VAL A 61 -14.22 0.86 -9.58
N LEU A 62 -14.98 -0.23 -9.77
CA LEU A 62 -15.59 -0.54 -11.07
C LEU A 62 -16.56 0.55 -11.53
N ALA A 63 -17.44 1.03 -10.65
CA ALA A 63 -18.36 2.10 -10.97
C ALA A 63 -17.65 3.41 -11.36
N VAL A 64 -16.55 3.74 -10.68
CA VAL A 64 -15.74 4.91 -11.00
C VAL A 64 -15.00 4.72 -12.33
N LEU A 65 -14.40 3.57 -12.58
CA LEU A 65 -13.71 3.28 -13.84
C LEU A 65 -14.68 3.27 -15.03
N ALA A 66 -15.86 2.66 -14.87
CA ALA A 66 -16.92 2.65 -15.88
C ALA A 66 -17.43 4.06 -16.20
N ALA A 67 -17.66 4.90 -15.19
CA ALA A 67 -18.11 6.28 -15.40
C ALA A 67 -17.11 7.08 -16.24
N VAL A 68 -15.81 6.84 -16.05
CA VAL A 68 -14.77 7.54 -16.81
C VAL A 68 -14.54 6.91 -18.19
N HIS A 69 -14.76 5.60 -18.34
CA HIS A 69 -14.74 4.96 -19.66
C HIS A 69 -15.84 5.52 -20.58
N ILE A 70 -17.02 5.81 -20.02
CA ILE A 70 -18.15 6.39 -20.76
C ILE A 70 -17.88 7.86 -21.12
N ASP A 71 -17.31 8.65 -20.20
CA ASP A 71 -16.95 10.05 -20.43
C ASP A 71 -15.57 10.36 -19.81
N PRO A 72 -14.50 10.40 -20.61
CA PRO A 72 -13.15 10.68 -20.11
C PRO A 72 -12.98 12.07 -19.49
N HIS A 73 -13.86 13.02 -19.80
CA HIS A 73 -13.81 14.39 -19.29
C HIS A 73 -14.68 14.61 -18.05
N ILE A 74 -15.31 13.55 -17.54
CA ILE A 74 -16.20 13.62 -16.40
C ILE A 74 -15.47 14.09 -15.12
N SER A 75 -16.05 15.07 -14.43
CA SER A 75 -15.46 15.57 -13.18
C SER A 75 -15.69 14.61 -12.00
N THR A 76 -14.74 14.57 -11.06
CA THR A 76 -14.88 13.77 -9.82
C THR A 76 -16.14 14.11 -9.02
N ARG A 77 -16.63 15.37 -9.09
CA ARG A 77 -17.89 15.81 -8.47
C ARG A 77 -19.10 15.21 -9.17
N GLN A 78 -19.08 15.14 -10.50
CA GLN A 78 -20.15 14.56 -11.30
C GLN A 78 -20.24 13.04 -11.10
N ILE A 79 -19.11 12.34 -11.06
CA ILE A 79 -19.06 10.92 -10.70
C ILE A 79 -19.68 10.70 -9.30
N ALA A 80 -19.36 11.57 -8.33
CA ALA A 80 -19.92 11.47 -6.98
C ALA A 80 -21.45 11.61 -6.98
N ARG A 81 -21.98 12.53 -7.79
CA ARG A 81 -23.43 12.74 -7.93
C ARG A 81 -24.12 11.54 -8.61
N GLN A 82 -23.50 10.92 -9.59
CA GLN A 82 -24.08 9.80 -10.35
C GLN A 82 -24.00 8.47 -9.59
N THR A 83 -22.89 8.22 -8.90
CA THR A 83 -22.61 6.93 -8.24
C THR A 83 -22.98 6.90 -6.76
N GLY A 84 -23.24 8.06 -6.15
CA GLY A 84 -23.41 8.21 -4.70
C GLY A 84 -22.12 8.00 -3.90
N ILE A 85 -20.99 7.79 -4.57
CA ILE A 85 -19.69 7.57 -3.91
C ILE A 85 -19.13 8.93 -3.48
N PRO A 86 -18.65 9.09 -2.22
CA PRO A 86 -18.05 10.35 -1.79
C PRO A 86 -16.86 10.75 -2.66
N GLN A 87 -16.77 12.03 -3.05
CA GLN A 87 -15.69 12.56 -3.89
C GLN A 87 -14.29 12.21 -3.36
N ARG A 88 -14.08 12.24 -2.04
CA ARG A 88 -12.82 11.84 -1.39
C ARG A 88 -12.41 10.38 -1.68
N THR A 89 -13.39 9.50 -1.82
CA THR A 89 -13.17 8.08 -2.13
C THR A 89 -12.80 7.94 -3.61
N ILE A 90 -13.48 8.66 -4.49
CA ILE A 90 -13.19 8.70 -5.94
C ILE A 90 -11.76 9.18 -6.19
N VAL A 91 -11.35 10.28 -5.54
CA VAL A 91 -9.96 10.79 -5.65
C VAL A 91 -8.94 9.78 -5.13
N ARG A 92 -9.24 9.07 -4.04
CA ARG A 92 -8.37 7.98 -3.53
C ARG A 92 -8.27 6.83 -4.52
N ILE A 93 -9.37 6.45 -5.17
CA ILE A 93 -9.40 5.41 -6.20
C ILE A 93 -8.49 5.84 -7.36
N PHE A 94 -8.65 7.05 -7.89
CA PHE A 94 -7.81 7.54 -8.98
C PHE A 94 -6.33 7.57 -8.65
N ARG A 95 -5.94 8.13 -7.49
CA ARG A 95 -4.53 8.13 -7.05
C ARG A 95 -3.94 6.72 -7.00
N LYS A 96 -4.73 5.75 -6.56
CA LYS A 96 -4.30 4.36 -6.47
C LYS A 96 -4.13 3.73 -7.86
N VAL A 97 -5.07 3.97 -8.78
CA VAL A 97 -4.99 3.45 -10.16
C VAL A 97 -3.78 4.05 -10.88
N LEU A 98 -3.55 5.36 -10.75
CA LEU A 98 -2.36 6.03 -11.29
C LEU A 98 -1.06 5.47 -10.71
N PHE A 99 -1.02 5.24 -9.40
CA PHE A 99 0.14 4.58 -8.78
C PHE A 99 0.37 3.18 -9.35
N CYS A 100 -0.68 2.37 -9.47
CA CYS A 100 -0.54 1.02 -10.01
C CYS A 100 -0.02 1.02 -11.45
N GLN A 101 -0.49 1.95 -12.29
CA GLN A 101 0.00 2.07 -13.66
C GLN A 101 1.46 2.52 -13.70
N TRP A 102 1.81 3.57 -12.96
CA TRP A 102 3.19 4.03 -12.84
C TRP A 102 4.11 2.91 -12.35
N ALA A 103 3.69 2.18 -11.31
CA ALA A 103 4.43 1.05 -10.76
C ALA A 103 4.62 -0.06 -11.81
N ARG A 104 3.60 -0.37 -12.62
CA ARG A 104 3.70 -1.33 -13.72
C ARG A 104 4.71 -0.88 -14.77
N GLN A 105 4.70 0.39 -15.17
CA GLN A 105 5.67 0.95 -16.12
C GLN A 105 7.10 0.86 -15.57
N MET A 106 7.30 1.17 -14.29
CA MET A 106 8.62 1.07 -13.65
C MET A 106 9.11 -0.39 -13.57
N ILE A 107 8.25 -1.34 -13.19
CA ILE A 107 8.60 -2.78 -13.18
C ILE A 107 8.91 -3.29 -14.59
N ALA A 108 8.18 -2.82 -15.60
CA ALA A 108 8.43 -3.20 -16.99
C ALA A 108 9.79 -2.69 -17.49
N HIS A 109 10.23 -1.52 -17.00
CA HIS A 109 11.53 -0.94 -17.34
C HIS A 109 12.67 -1.59 -16.55
N ASP A 110 12.45 -1.86 -15.26
CA ASP A 110 13.39 -2.52 -14.36
C ASP A 110 12.65 -3.41 -13.36
N ALA A 111 12.80 -4.73 -13.52
CA ALA A 111 12.16 -5.72 -12.66
C ALA A 111 12.66 -5.66 -11.20
N ASP A 112 13.88 -5.15 -10.97
CA ASP A 112 14.47 -4.96 -9.65
C ASP A 112 14.17 -3.57 -9.06
N PHE A 113 13.42 -2.70 -9.75
CA PHE A 113 13.16 -1.32 -9.32
C PHE A 113 12.66 -1.22 -7.87
N PHE A 114 11.66 -2.04 -7.50
CA PHE A 114 11.10 -2.01 -6.15
C PHE A 114 12.02 -2.59 -5.06
N LYS A 115 13.08 -3.30 -5.44
CA LYS A 115 14.10 -3.82 -4.51
C LYS A 115 14.91 -2.68 -3.88
N TYR A 116 15.09 -1.58 -4.61
CA TYR A 116 15.87 -0.42 -4.18
C TYR A 116 15.01 0.77 -3.73
N VAL A 117 13.75 0.84 -4.17
CA VAL A 117 12.81 1.92 -3.83
C VAL A 117 12.11 1.74 -2.47
N LEU A 118 12.09 0.53 -1.89
CA LEU A 118 11.38 0.26 -0.63
C LEU A 118 11.93 0.99 0.62
N PHE A 119 12.95 1.85 0.45
CA PHE A 119 13.63 2.58 1.52
C PHE A 119 13.66 4.11 1.36
N SER A 120 13.10 4.73 0.32
CA SER A 120 12.99 6.20 0.27
C SER A 120 11.61 6.72 0.70
N ASP A 121 11.64 7.75 1.52
CA ASP A 121 10.52 8.58 1.97
C ASP A 121 9.90 9.45 0.86
N GLU A 122 10.39 9.31 -0.38
CA GLU A 122 10.00 10.09 -1.56
C GLU A 122 8.75 9.56 -2.29
N SER A 123 8.05 8.55 -1.77
CA SER A 123 6.79 8.04 -2.35
C SER A 123 5.58 8.94 -2.06
N THR A 124 5.77 10.26 -2.09
CA THR A 124 4.68 11.23 -2.28
C THR A 124 4.47 11.44 -3.76
N ILE A 125 3.63 10.61 -4.39
CA ILE A 125 3.14 10.84 -5.76
C ILE A 125 2.46 12.21 -5.77
N GLN A 126 3.15 13.21 -6.30
CA GLN A 126 2.64 14.56 -6.39
C GLN A 126 1.53 14.64 -7.45
N ASN A 127 0.64 15.59 -7.20
CA ASN A 127 -0.65 15.87 -7.86
C ASN A 127 -0.82 15.38 -9.30
N VAL A 128 -1.82 14.50 -9.47
CA VAL A 128 -2.47 14.17 -10.74
C VAL A 128 -2.91 15.46 -11.42
N THR A 129 -2.31 15.79 -12.57
CA THR A 129 -2.79 16.86 -13.44
C THR A 129 -3.84 16.30 -14.40
N GLY A 130 -4.70 17.17 -14.96
CA GLY A 130 -5.73 16.75 -15.92
C GLY A 130 -5.15 16.02 -17.14
N HIS A 131 -3.94 16.35 -17.55
CA HIS A 131 -3.25 15.68 -18.67
C HIS A 131 -2.85 14.24 -18.33
N SER A 132 -2.21 14.04 -17.16
CA SER A 132 -1.83 12.69 -16.69
C SER A 132 -3.04 11.77 -16.45
N PHE A 133 -4.21 12.38 -16.18
CA PHE A 133 -5.46 11.65 -16.02
C PHE A 133 -6.02 11.18 -17.38
N LEU A 134 -6.04 12.03 -18.39
CA LEU A 134 -6.55 11.68 -19.71
C LEU A 134 -5.70 10.62 -20.42
N GLU A 135 -4.39 10.66 -20.23
CA GLU A 135 -3.44 9.67 -20.77
C GLU A 135 -3.68 8.28 -20.15
N LEU A 136 -3.90 8.21 -18.83
CA LEU A 136 -4.27 6.96 -18.15
C LEU A 136 -5.56 6.36 -18.70
N LEU A 137 -6.58 7.19 -18.93
CA LEU A 137 -7.89 6.73 -19.39
C LEU A 137 -7.87 6.23 -20.83
N ARG A 138 -7.03 6.84 -21.67
CA ARG A 138 -6.91 6.46 -23.07
C ARG A 138 -6.09 5.19 -23.23
N ASP A 139 -4.94 5.10 -22.55
CA ASP A 139 -3.91 4.14 -22.93
C ASP A 139 -3.90 2.90 -22.03
N HIS A 140 -4.46 2.98 -20.82
CA HIS A 140 -4.33 1.92 -19.82
C HIS A 140 -5.65 1.41 -19.23
N LEU A 141 -6.73 2.19 -19.32
CA LEU A 141 -8.06 1.77 -18.88
C LEU A 141 -8.61 0.55 -19.63
N PRO A 142 -8.43 0.39 -20.97
CA PRO A 142 -8.95 -0.77 -21.69
C PRO A 142 -8.35 -2.09 -21.18
N THR A 143 -7.03 -2.15 -21.00
CA THR A 143 -6.32 -3.32 -20.48
C THR A 143 -6.72 -3.64 -19.04
N LEU A 144 -6.95 -2.61 -18.22
CA LEU A 144 -7.39 -2.80 -16.84
C LEU A 144 -8.82 -3.34 -16.73
N LEU A 145 -9.68 -3.09 -17.72
CA LEU A 145 -11.03 -3.66 -17.77
C LEU A 145 -11.05 -5.10 -18.29
N GLU A 146 -10.11 -5.48 -19.17
CA GLU A 146 -9.92 -6.86 -19.63
C GLU A 146 -9.33 -7.78 -18.55
N GLU A 147 -8.48 -7.25 -17.66
CA GLU A 147 -7.92 -7.99 -16.52
C GLU A 147 -8.90 -8.15 -15.33
N VAL A 148 -10.08 -7.49 -15.37
CA VAL A 148 -11.13 -7.65 -14.36
C VAL A 148 -12.07 -8.77 -14.80
N ASP A 149 -11.87 -9.94 -14.23
CA ASP A 149 -12.76 -11.08 -14.43
C ASP A 149 -14.16 -10.76 -13.85
N LEU A 150 -15.12 -10.45 -14.72
CA LEU A 150 -16.52 -10.14 -14.37
C LEU A 150 -17.31 -11.39 -13.93
N GLU A 151 -16.73 -12.58 -14.03
CA GLU A 151 -17.39 -13.87 -13.77
C GLU A 151 -17.40 -14.29 -12.29
N THR A 152 -16.74 -13.58 -11.36
CA THR A 152 -16.86 -13.90 -9.93
C THR A 152 -18.04 -13.16 -9.29
N ARG A 153 -19.26 -13.60 -9.67
CA ARG A 153 -20.52 -13.32 -8.98
C ARG A 153 -20.85 -14.39 -7.94
#